data_AF-A0A656YV98-F1
#
_entry.id   AF-A0A656YV98-F1
#
_cell.length_a   1.000
_cell.length_b   1.000
_cell.length_c   1.000
_cell.angle_alpha   90.00
_cell.angle_beta   90.00
_cell.angle_gamma   90.00
#
_symmetry.space_group_name_H-M   'P 1'
#
loop_
_entity.id
_entity.type
_entity.pdbx_description
1 polymer ?
#
loop_
_entity_poly.entity_id
_entity_poly.type
_entity_poly.pdbx_seq_one_letter_code
_entity_poly.pdbx_strand_id
1 'polypeptide(L)'
;MLEKGQVSGVEYAIVALLVVSIAISSLAFYSSQRVSVPQDLAKKEDIGRLEDRISDLEQGQTDILEQMGVEKARISVTSIRVPKVTSNQKPKILAVLKNSGGKQGTKTISLTVEGKEVDSREVTLGPGETKDITFEIESKEKGEYTVRVGEVIGTLIVEEA
;
A
#
# COMPACT_ATOMS: atom_id res chain seq x y z
N MET A 1 41.52 54.18 0.70
CA MET A 1 41.86 54.02 -0.74
C MET A 1 40.90 52.98 -1.29
N LEU A 2 39.96 53.40 -2.15
CA LEU A 2 38.93 52.55 -2.73
C LEU A 2 39.30 52.30 -4.19
N GLU A 3 39.76 51.09 -4.48
CA GLU A 3 39.96 50.60 -5.83
C GLU A 3 38.57 50.36 -6.43
N LYS A 4 38.11 51.32 -7.24
CA LYS A 4 36.84 51.24 -7.98
C LYS A 4 36.98 50.16 -9.05
N GLY A 5 36.55 48.95 -8.70
CA GLY A 5 36.37 47.84 -9.61
C GLY A 5 35.50 48.26 -10.80
N GLN A 6 36.09 48.12 -11.97
CA GLN A 6 35.55 48.38 -13.28
C GLN A 6 34.47 47.31 -13.56
N VAL A 7 33.27 47.51 -13.01
CA VAL A 7 32.09 46.71 -13.35
C VAL A 7 31.84 46.93 -14.84
N SER A 8 32.20 45.94 -15.64
CA SER A 8 32.20 46.03 -17.10
C SER A 8 30.79 46.38 -17.59
N GLY A 9 30.66 47.24 -18.60
CA GLY A 9 29.35 47.55 -19.20
C GLY A 9 28.56 46.30 -19.62
N VAL A 10 29.25 45.18 -19.81
CA VAL A 10 28.70 43.85 -20.05
C VAL A 10 27.94 43.29 -18.83
N GLU A 11 28.44 43.47 -17.60
CA GLU A 11 27.73 43.02 -16.38
C GLU A 11 26.43 43.79 -16.18
N TYR A 12 26.43 45.10 -16.43
CA TYR A 12 25.21 45.91 -16.39
C TYR A 12 24.20 45.48 -17.46
N ALA A 13 24.67 45.14 -18.66
CA ALA A 13 23.82 44.61 -19.73
C ALA A 13 23.20 43.25 -19.37
N ILE A 14 23.97 42.35 -18.74
CA ILE A 14 23.49 41.05 -18.27
C ILE A 14 22.43 41.23 -17.16
N VAL A 15 22.69 42.10 -16.18
CA VAL A 15 21.74 42.40 -15.10
C VAL A 15 20.47 43.03 -15.65
N ALA A 16 20.57 43.97 -16.61
CA ALA A 16 19.41 44.56 -17.25
C ALA A 16 18.57 43.53 -18.01
N LEU A 17 19.21 42.62 -18.75
CA LEU A 17 18.52 41.54 -19.46
C LEU A 17 17.83 40.54 -18.50
N LEU A 18 18.44 40.24 -17.35
CA LEU A 18 17.82 39.42 -16.31
C LEU A 18 16.59 40.08 -15.69
N VAL A 19 16.63 41.39 -15.43
CA VAL A 19 15.45 42.10 -14.89
C VAL A 19 14.32 42.15 -15.92
N VAL A 20 14.65 42.39 -17.19
CA VAL A 20 13.66 42.39 -18.29
C VAL A 20 13.05 41.01 -18.47
N SER A 21 13.84 39.92 -18.40
CA SER A 21 13.30 38.57 -18.52
C SER A 21 12.38 38.21 -17.34
N ILE A 22 12.75 38.59 -16.11
CA ILE A 22 11.90 38.42 -14.92
C ILE A 22 10.60 39.22 -15.07
N ALA A 23 10.65 40.43 -15.61
CA ALA A 23 9.47 41.26 -15.84
C ALA A 23 8.55 40.67 -16.92
N ILE A 24 9.11 40.18 -18.04
CA ILE A 24 8.35 39.51 -19.10
C ILE A 24 7.75 38.20 -18.58
N SER A 25 8.49 37.41 -17.81
CA SER A 25 7.99 36.19 -17.17
C SER A 25 6.89 36.50 -16.14
N SER A 26 7.02 37.57 -15.37
CA SER A 26 5.98 38.01 -14.42
C SER A 26 4.71 38.45 -15.15
N LEU A 27 4.86 39.13 -16.30
CA LEU A 27 3.74 39.55 -17.13
C LEU A 27 3.06 38.37 -17.83
N ALA A 28 3.83 37.40 -18.32
CA ALA A 28 3.33 36.15 -18.89
C ALA A 28 2.61 35.28 -17.83
N PHE A 29 3.11 35.27 -16.59
CA PHE A 29 2.45 34.62 -15.47
C PHE A 29 1.14 35.32 -15.08
N TYR A 30 1.12 36.67 -15.13
CA TYR A 30 -0.08 37.46 -14.87
C TYR A 30 -1.16 37.25 -15.94
N SER A 31 -0.77 37.11 -17.22
CA SER A 31 -1.73 36.78 -18.28
C SER A 31 -2.19 35.32 -18.26
N SER A 32 -1.36 34.38 -17.77
CA SER A 32 -1.68 32.95 -17.67
C SER A 32 -2.74 32.61 -16.61
N GLN A 33 -3.14 33.53 -15.72
CA GLN A 33 -4.19 33.27 -14.71
C GLN A 33 -5.63 33.54 -15.20
N ARG A 34 -5.84 33.78 -16.50
CA ARG A 34 -7.19 33.92 -17.07
C ARG A 34 -7.66 32.68 -17.81
N VAL A 35 -7.45 31.49 -17.26
CA VAL A 35 -8.34 30.37 -17.58
C VAL A 35 -9.57 30.55 -16.70
N SER A 36 -10.54 31.32 -17.19
CA SER A 36 -11.89 31.28 -16.60
C SER A 36 -12.36 29.83 -16.71
N VAL A 37 -12.47 29.15 -15.57
CA VAL A 37 -13.23 27.91 -15.48
C VAL A 37 -14.63 28.24 -16.00
N PRO A 38 -15.08 27.73 -17.16
CA PRO A 38 -16.44 27.97 -17.64
C PRO A 38 -17.42 27.59 -16.53
N GLN A 39 -18.48 28.38 -16.35
CA GLN A 39 -19.49 28.19 -15.29
C GLN A 39 -20.24 26.85 -15.37
N ASP A 40 -19.94 26.04 -16.39
CA ASP A 40 -20.52 24.72 -16.67
C ASP A 40 -19.62 23.55 -16.22
N LEU A 41 -18.49 23.84 -15.58
CA LEU A 41 -17.69 22.84 -14.87
C LEU A 41 -18.21 22.70 -13.44
N ALA A 42 -18.45 21.46 -13.02
CA ALA A 42 -18.87 21.11 -11.67
C ALA A 42 -17.97 21.83 -10.63
N LYS A 43 -18.60 22.57 -9.70
CA LYS A 43 -17.85 23.23 -8.62
C LYS A 43 -17.29 22.15 -7.68
N LYS A 44 -16.26 22.49 -6.90
CA LYS A 44 -15.66 21.57 -5.91
C LYS A 44 -16.70 21.02 -4.91
N GLU A 45 -17.77 21.77 -4.66
CA GLU A 45 -18.93 21.36 -3.86
C GLU A 45 -19.79 20.28 -4.54
N ASP A 46 -19.96 20.35 -5.86
CA ASP A 46 -20.69 19.35 -6.64
C ASP A 46 -19.92 18.02 -6.68
N ILE A 47 -18.58 18.10 -6.73
CA ILE A 47 -17.69 16.93 -6.67
C ILE A 47 -17.76 16.26 -5.29
N GLY A 48 -17.74 17.00 -4.19
CA GLY A 48 -17.88 16.44 -2.84
C GLY A 48 -19.22 15.72 -2.61
N ARG A 49 -20.32 16.28 -3.13
CA ARG A 49 -21.64 15.61 -3.12
C ARG A 49 -21.66 14.32 -3.92
N LEU A 50 -20.84 14.21 -4.97
CA LEU A 50 -20.71 12.97 -5.73
C LEU A 50 -19.88 11.94 -4.97
N GLU A 51 -18.80 12.34 -4.28
CA GLU A 51 -18.00 11.46 -3.43
C GLU A 51 -18.85 10.84 -2.31
N ASP A 52 -19.64 11.65 -1.60
CA ASP A 52 -20.56 11.16 -0.56
C ASP A 52 -21.58 10.16 -1.14
N ARG A 53 -22.20 10.50 -2.27
CA ARG A 53 -23.16 9.61 -2.95
C ARG A 53 -22.52 8.32 -3.44
N ILE A 54 -21.26 8.36 -3.90
CA ILE A 54 -20.53 7.17 -4.31
C ILE A 54 -20.28 6.28 -3.09
N SER A 55 -19.87 6.85 -1.95
CA SER A 55 -19.68 6.09 -0.71
C SER A 55 -20.96 5.42 -0.22
N ASP A 56 -22.09 6.16 -0.24
CA ASP A 56 -23.40 5.62 0.13
C ASP A 56 -23.86 4.50 -0.82
N LEU A 57 -23.55 4.61 -2.11
CA LEU A 57 -23.87 3.58 -3.11
C LEU A 57 -23.00 2.32 -2.94
N GLU A 58 -21.72 2.46 -2.58
CA GLU A 58 -20.83 1.33 -2.29
C GLU A 58 -21.28 0.56 -1.03
N GLN A 59 -21.74 1.28 -0.01
CA GLN A 59 -22.38 0.68 1.17
C GLN A 59 -23.69 -0.02 0.79
N GLY A 60 -24.57 0.64 0.04
CA GLY A 60 -25.83 0.05 -0.43
C GLY A 60 -25.62 -1.20 -1.29
N GLN A 61 -24.59 -1.24 -2.13
CA GLN A 61 -24.21 -2.46 -2.87
C GLN A 61 -23.80 -3.60 -1.95
N THR A 62 -23.04 -3.30 -0.90
CA THR A 62 -22.63 -4.29 0.11
C THR A 62 -23.86 -4.83 0.86
N ASP A 63 -24.77 -3.94 1.26
CA ASP A 63 -26.00 -4.29 1.97
C ASP A 63 -26.94 -5.13 1.10
N ILE A 64 -27.08 -4.81 -0.19
CA ILE A 64 -27.89 -5.60 -1.13
C ILE A 64 -27.32 -7.02 -1.29
N LEU A 65 -25.99 -7.16 -1.38
CA LEU A 65 -25.36 -8.49 -1.46
C LEU A 65 -25.62 -9.31 -0.20
N GLU A 66 -25.62 -8.67 0.98
CA GLU A 66 -25.98 -9.33 2.24
C GLU A 66 -27.48 -9.65 2.32
N GLN A 67 -28.37 -8.75 1.89
CA GLN A 67 -29.83 -8.95 1.86
C GLN A 67 -30.27 -10.02 0.85
N MET A 68 -29.55 -10.17 -0.26
CA MET A 68 -29.80 -11.20 -1.27
C MET A 68 -29.29 -12.58 -0.86
N GLY A 69 -28.71 -12.74 0.34
CA GLY A 69 -28.18 -14.02 0.81
C GLY A 69 -26.97 -14.49 0.00
N VAL A 70 -26.23 -13.57 -0.62
CA VAL A 70 -24.96 -13.89 -1.27
C VAL A 70 -23.93 -14.10 -0.18
N GLU A 71 -23.84 -15.33 0.34
CA GLU A 71 -22.91 -15.67 1.41
C GLU A 71 -21.46 -15.46 0.98
N LYS A 72 -20.82 -14.33 1.27
CA LYS A 72 -19.43 -14.08 0.87
C LYS A 72 -18.45 -15.11 1.46
N ALA A 73 -17.32 -15.33 0.77
CA ALA A 73 -16.22 -16.13 1.29
C ALA A 73 -15.60 -15.44 2.52
N ARG A 74 -15.31 -16.21 3.57
CA ARG A 74 -14.65 -15.74 4.80
C ARG A 74 -13.44 -16.63 5.10
N ILE A 75 -12.37 -16.40 4.36
CA ILE A 75 -11.10 -17.15 4.48
C ILE A 75 -10.23 -16.56 5.59
N SER A 76 -9.89 -17.39 6.56
CA SER A 76 -9.08 -17.06 7.73
C SER A 76 -8.06 -18.15 8.04
N VAL A 77 -6.97 -17.78 8.69
CA VAL A 77 -5.99 -18.72 9.24
C VAL A 77 -6.47 -19.13 10.63
N THR A 78 -6.66 -20.43 10.84
CA THR A 78 -7.22 -20.98 12.09
C THR A 78 -6.14 -21.40 13.07
N SER A 79 -5.02 -21.91 12.57
CA SER A 79 -3.87 -22.30 13.39
C SER A 79 -2.60 -22.31 12.56
N ILE A 80 -1.46 -22.17 13.25
CA ILE A 80 -0.14 -22.37 12.67
C ILE A 80 0.65 -23.35 13.52
N ARG A 81 1.55 -24.12 12.89
CA ARG A 81 2.53 -24.96 13.57
C ARG A 81 3.92 -24.47 13.19
N VAL A 82 4.69 -24.07 14.19
CA VAL A 82 6.04 -23.56 14.04
C VAL A 82 7.00 -24.58 14.67
N PRO A 83 7.92 -25.16 13.89
CA PRO A 83 8.89 -26.12 14.43
C PRO A 83 10.00 -25.40 15.19
N LYS A 84 10.71 -26.14 16.04
CA LYS A 84 12.05 -25.77 16.48
C LYS A 84 13.06 -26.35 15.48
N VAL A 85 14.04 -25.56 15.08
CA VAL A 85 15.05 -25.98 14.08
C VAL A 85 16.45 -25.54 14.50
N THR A 86 17.48 -26.14 13.91
CA THR A 86 18.88 -25.70 14.07
C THR A 86 19.26 -24.66 13.02
N SER A 87 20.30 -23.86 13.27
CA SER A 87 20.70 -22.73 12.39
C SER A 87 21.14 -23.11 10.96
N ASN A 88 21.25 -24.40 10.66
CA ASN A 88 21.56 -24.96 9.34
C ASN A 88 20.34 -25.56 8.60
N GLN A 89 19.15 -25.52 9.20
CA GLN A 89 17.92 -26.06 8.63
C GLN A 89 17.00 -24.94 8.15
N LYS A 90 16.22 -25.22 7.10
CA LYS A 90 15.15 -24.34 6.61
C LYS A 90 13.85 -24.62 7.38
N PRO A 91 13.35 -23.69 8.22
CA PRO A 91 12.11 -23.91 8.93
C PRO A 91 10.91 -24.01 7.98
N LYS A 92 9.99 -24.94 8.29
CA LYS A 92 8.73 -25.11 7.56
C LYS A 92 7.55 -24.81 8.47
N ILE A 93 6.82 -23.73 8.17
CA ILE A 93 5.64 -23.32 8.94
C ILE A 93 4.40 -23.86 8.26
N LEU A 94 3.63 -24.68 8.97
CA LEU A 94 2.32 -25.15 8.52
C LEU A 94 1.25 -24.15 8.98
N ALA A 95 0.35 -23.75 8.09
CA ALA A 95 -0.82 -22.94 8.41
C ALA A 95 -2.09 -23.65 7.93
N VAL A 96 -3.10 -23.69 8.79
CA VAL A 96 -4.42 -24.29 8.52
C VAL A 96 -5.40 -23.18 8.22
N LEU A 97 -5.98 -23.17 7.02
CA LEU A 97 -6.93 -22.15 6.57
C LEU A 97 -8.32 -22.72 6.45
N LYS A 98 -9.32 -21.91 6.75
CA LYS A 98 -10.73 -22.28 6.63
C LYS A 98 -11.53 -21.16 5.99
N ASN A 99 -12.41 -21.55 5.06
CA ASN A 99 -13.48 -20.68 4.60
C ASN A 99 -14.74 -20.91 5.45
N SER A 100 -15.02 -19.95 6.34
CA SER A 100 -16.25 -19.94 7.16
C SER A 100 -17.44 -19.27 6.47
N GLY A 101 -17.26 -18.83 5.23
CA GLY A 101 -18.29 -18.26 4.37
C GLY A 101 -18.99 -19.30 3.52
N GLY A 102 -20.05 -18.86 2.83
CA GLY A 102 -20.91 -19.73 2.04
C GLY A 102 -20.68 -19.71 0.52
N LYS A 103 -19.64 -19.01 0.08
CA LYS A 103 -19.18 -19.03 -1.32
C LYS A 103 -17.69 -19.33 -1.37
N GLN A 104 -17.28 -19.81 -2.54
CA GLN A 104 -15.87 -19.91 -2.88
C GLN A 104 -15.24 -18.51 -2.91
N GLY A 105 -14.00 -18.42 -2.44
CA GLY A 105 -13.21 -17.20 -2.57
C GLY A 105 -11.74 -17.51 -2.73
N THR A 106 -11.00 -16.48 -3.12
CA THR A 106 -9.55 -16.51 -3.28
C THR A 106 -8.97 -15.41 -2.38
N LYS A 107 -7.95 -15.76 -1.59
CA LYS A 107 -7.28 -14.81 -0.68
C LYS A 107 -5.78 -15.05 -0.70
N THR A 108 -5.02 -13.97 -0.75
CA THR A 108 -3.56 -13.99 -0.56
C THR A 108 -3.24 -14.02 0.93
N ILE A 109 -2.35 -14.93 1.32
CA ILE A 109 -1.95 -15.21 2.69
C ILE A 109 -0.45 -14.98 2.77
N SER A 110 -0.05 -13.96 3.52
CA SER A 110 1.35 -13.62 3.73
C SER A 110 1.91 -14.25 4.99
N LEU A 111 3.17 -14.67 4.91
CA LEU A 111 4.03 -15.00 6.04
C LEU A 111 4.98 -13.82 6.29
N THR A 112 4.99 -13.35 7.53
CA THR A 112 5.94 -12.33 7.99
C THR A 112 6.83 -12.89 9.10
N VAL A 113 8.10 -12.51 9.09
CA VAL A 113 9.09 -12.83 10.13
C VAL A 113 9.67 -11.50 10.61
N GLU A 114 9.61 -11.23 11.93
CA GLU A 114 10.00 -9.92 12.51
C GLU A 114 9.31 -8.73 11.81
N GLY A 115 8.03 -8.92 11.45
CA GLY A 115 7.22 -7.91 10.78
C GLY A 115 7.55 -7.68 9.29
N LYS A 116 8.54 -8.37 8.73
CA LYS A 116 8.87 -8.31 7.29
C LYS A 116 8.22 -9.47 6.56
N GLU A 117 7.53 -9.20 5.46
CA GLU A 117 7.01 -10.26 4.58
C GLU A 117 8.16 -11.04 3.95
N VAL A 118 8.12 -12.36 4.05
CA VAL A 118 9.15 -13.27 3.51
C VAL A 118 8.61 -14.20 2.43
N ASP A 119 7.30 -14.49 2.44
CA ASP A 119 6.61 -15.30 1.44
C ASP A 119 5.11 -14.95 1.45
N SER A 120 4.42 -15.19 0.34
CA SER A 120 2.97 -15.05 0.23
C SER A 120 2.38 -16.07 -0.75
N ARG A 121 1.16 -16.52 -0.47
CA ARG A 121 0.47 -17.54 -1.26
C ARG A 121 -0.97 -17.18 -1.52
N GLU A 122 -1.38 -17.29 -2.77
CA GLU A 122 -2.79 -17.22 -3.14
C GLU A 122 -3.47 -18.57 -2.89
N VAL A 123 -4.59 -18.54 -2.16
CA VAL A 123 -5.35 -19.74 -1.80
C VAL A 123 -6.80 -19.54 -2.17
N THR A 124 -7.33 -20.47 -2.97
CA THR A 124 -8.75 -20.59 -3.29
C THR A 124 -9.37 -21.67 -2.43
N LEU A 125 -10.48 -21.36 -1.76
CA LEU A 125 -11.25 -22.29 -0.92
C LEU A 125 -12.74 -22.18 -1.23
N GLY A 126 -13.40 -23.31 -1.43
CA GLY A 126 -14.84 -23.47 -1.46
C GLY A 126 -15.50 -23.22 -0.09
N PRO A 127 -16.84 -23.19 -0.03
CA PRO A 127 -17.57 -23.00 1.22
C PRO A 127 -17.30 -24.13 2.21
N GLY A 128 -16.98 -23.78 3.47
CA GLY A 128 -16.65 -24.75 4.51
C GLY A 128 -15.31 -25.48 4.34
N GLU A 129 -14.61 -25.28 3.22
CA GLU A 129 -13.36 -25.96 2.93
C GLU A 129 -12.26 -25.55 3.92
N THR A 130 -11.44 -26.54 4.30
CA THR A 130 -10.24 -26.35 5.11
C THR A 130 -9.04 -26.86 4.32
N LYS A 131 -7.94 -26.10 4.32
CA LYS A 131 -6.73 -26.43 3.58
C LYS A 131 -5.49 -26.08 4.38
N ASP A 132 -4.50 -26.96 4.28
CA ASP A 132 -3.20 -26.76 4.87
C ASP A 132 -2.23 -26.20 3.82
N ILE A 133 -1.49 -25.15 4.18
CA ILE A 133 -0.40 -24.62 3.37
C ILE A 133 0.89 -24.63 4.20
N THR A 134 2.03 -24.83 3.53
CA THR A 134 3.34 -24.86 4.18
C THR A 134 4.22 -23.78 3.59
N PHE A 135 4.69 -22.86 4.40
CA PHE A 135 5.70 -21.87 4.03
C PHE A 135 7.09 -22.39 4.38
N GLU A 136 8.08 -22.12 3.52
CA GLU A 136 9.48 -22.46 3.77
C GLU A 136 10.26 -21.16 3.98
N ILE A 137 10.95 -21.07 5.10
CA ILE A 137 11.80 -19.92 5.43
C ILE A 137 13.23 -20.27 5.11
N GLU A 138 14.00 -19.31 4.59
CA GLU A 138 15.45 -19.43 4.51
C GLU A 138 16.08 -19.67 5.89
N SER A 139 17.22 -20.34 5.94
CA SER A 139 17.90 -20.64 7.21
C SER A 139 18.19 -19.34 7.98
N LYS A 140 18.05 -19.41 9.30
CA LYS A 140 18.26 -18.29 10.22
C LYS A 140 19.37 -18.63 11.21
N GLU A 141 19.97 -17.61 11.80
CA GLU A 141 20.91 -17.78 12.90
C GLU A 141 20.17 -18.22 14.17
N LYS A 142 20.92 -18.62 15.20
CA LYS A 142 20.33 -18.96 16.49
C LYS A 142 19.60 -17.76 17.10
N GLY A 143 18.43 -18.00 17.66
CA GLY A 143 17.61 -16.96 18.27
C GLY A 143 16.12 -17.29 18.22
N GLU A 144 15.32 -16.36 18.73
CA GLU A 144 13.87 -16.41 18.67
C GLU A 144 13.36 -15.39 17.66
N TYR A 145 12.43 -15.80 16.81
CA TYR A 145 11.83 -14.97 15.78
C TYR A 145 10.31 -15.01 15.88
N THR A 146 9.69 -13.84 15.90
CA THR A 146 8.24 -13.67 15.80
C THR A 146 7.83 -13.96 14.36
N VAL A 147 6.96 -14.95 14.19
CA VAL A 147 6.38 -15.31 12.89
C VAL A 147 4.89 -15.03 12.90
N ARG A 148 4.34 -14.57 11.78
CA ARG A 148 2.92 -14.32 11.65
C ARG A 148 2.43 -14.75 10.27
N VAL A 149 1.36 -15.55 10.25
CA VAL A 149 0.66 -15.96 9.02
C VAL A 149 -0.76 -15.43 9.09
N GLY A 150 -1.08 -14.47 8.22
CA GLY A 150 -2.33 -13.72 8.36
C GLY A 150 -2.42 -13.03 9.72
N GLU A 151 -3.43 -13.38 10.53
CA GLU A 151 -3.67 -12.81 11.85
C GLU A 151 -3.06 -13.64 13.00
N VAL A 152 -2.58 -14.85 12.71
CA VAL A 152 -2.07 -15.77 13.74
C VAL A 152 -0.57 -15.56 13.93
N ILE A 153 -0.15 -15.38 15.19
CA ILE A 153 1.24 -15.16 15.60
C ILE A 153 1.80 -16.45 16.22
N GLY A 154 3.08 -16.71 16.01
CA GLY A 154 3.84 -17.77 16.67
C GLY A 154 5.30 -17.37 16.86
N THR A 155 6.05 -18.25 17.53
CA THR A 155 7.48 -18.04 17.80
C THR A 155 8.28 -19.17 17.17
N LEU A 156 9.22 -18.81 16.30
CA LEU A 156 10.21 -19.72 15.74
C LEU A 156 11.46 -19.67 16.62
N ILE A 157 11.86 -20.82 17.15
CA ILE A 157 13.08 -20.97 17.94
C ILE A 157 14.12 -21.66 17.05
N VAL A 158 15.25 -21.00 16.87
CA VAL A 158 16.40 -21.52 16.14
C VAL A 158 17.53 -21.77 17.13
N GLU A 159 17.90 -23.04 17.27
CA GLU A 159 18.97 -23.48 18.15
C GLU A 159 20.30 -23.53 17.39
N GLU A 160 21.40 -23.57 18.14
CA GLU A 160 22.72 -23.81 17.57
C GLU A 160 22.78 -25.23 16.97
N ALA A 161 23.45 -25.36 15.83
CA ALA A 161 23.57 -26.64 15.11
C ALA A 161 24.52 -27.63 15.79
#